data_AF-A0A1F9A5I5-F1
#
_entry.id   AF-A0A1F9A5I5-F1
#
_cell.length_a   1.000
_cell.length_b   1.000
_cell.length_c   1.000
_cell.angle_alpha   90.00
_cell.angle_beta   90.00
_cell.angle_gamma   90.00
#
_symmetry.space_group_name_H-M   'P 1'
#
loop_
_entity.id
_entity.type
_entity.pdbx_description
1 polymer ?
#
loop_
_entity_poly.entity_id
_entity_poly.type
_entity_poly.pdbx_seq_one_letter_code
_entity_poly.pdbx_strand_id
1 'polypeptide(L)' 'MKKTFDAVNFQRKVRAELSKQYLENRQVFLKELTEKYGTLKKAKGQHTHKVTQAQRSDS' A
#
# COMPACT_ATOMS: atom_id res chain seq x y z
N MET A 1 -31.99 10.33 -6.67
CA MET A 1 -30.82 10.26 -5.77
C MET A 1 -29.56 10.02 -6.59
N LYS A 2 -28.60 10.94 -6.61
CA LYS A 2 -27.27 10.65 -7.18
C LYS A 2 -26.57 9.70 -6.21
N LYS A 3 -26.34 8.44 -6.61
CA LYS A 3 -25.50 7.52 -5.86
C LYS A 3 -24.06 7.99 -6.04
N THR A 4 -23.47 8.55 -5.00
CA THR A 4 -22.05 8.91 -4.98
C THR A 4 -21.22 7.66 -4.77
N PHE A 5 -20.13 7.52 -5.53
CA PHE A 5 -19.20 6.41 -5.36
C PHE A 5 -18.45 6.58 -4.03
N ASP A 6 -18.51 5.56 -3.18
CA ASP A 6 -17.77 5.54 -1.93
C ASP A 6 -16.35 5.01 -2.17
N ALA A 7 -15.46 5.93 -2.52
CA ALA A 7 -14.06 5.63 -2.77
C ALA A 7 -13.35 5.05 -1.54
N VAL A 8 -13.74 5.45 -0.32
CA VAL A 8 -13.10 4.99 0.92
C VAL A 8 -13.44 3.53 1.17
N ASN A 9 -14.72 3.17 1.08
CA ASN A 9 -15.13 1.78 1.26
C ASN A 9 -14.60 0.88 0.15
N PHE A 10 -14.53 1.38 -1.08
CA PHE A 10 -13.87 0.65 -2.17
C PHE A 10 -12.39 0.39 -1.87
N GLN A 11 -11.62 1.43 -1.50
CA GLN A 11 -10.21 1.29 -1.16
C GLN A 11 -9.97 0.32 0.00
N ARG A 12 -10.81 0.37 1.04
CA ARG A 12 -10.73 -0.55 2.18
C ARG A 12 -10.91 -2.00 1.76
N LYS A 13 -11.91 -2.29 0.92
CA LYS A 13 -12.18 -3.65 0.40
C LYS A 13 -11.00 -4.16 -0.43
N VAL A 14 -10.54 -3.36 -1.39
CA VAL A 14 -9.40 -3.72 -2.24
C VAL A 14 -8.14 -3.96 -1.42
N ARG A 15 -7.86 -3.13 -0.41
CA ARG A 15 -6.71 -3.33 0.48
C ARG A 15 -6.79 -4.65 1.24
N ALA A 16 -7.95 -4.95 1.84
CA ALA A 16 -8.14 -6.19 2.60
C ALA A 16 -7.94 -7.44 1.72
N GLU A 17 -8.48 -7.42 0.51
CA GLU A 17 -8.36 -8.52 -0.45
C GLU A 17 -6.91 -8.74 -0.90
N LEU A 18 -6.22 -7.67 -1.29
CA LEU A 18 -4.80 -7.75 -1.68
C LEU A 18 -3.91 -8.18 -0.51
N SER A 19 -4.20 -7.71 0.71
CA SER A 19 -3.48 -8.16 1.90
C SER A 19 -3.66 -9.65 2.15
N LYS A 20 -4.86 -10.19 1.95
CA LYS A 20 -5.12 -11.63 2.07
C LYS A 20 -4.30 -12.43 1.06
N GLN A 21 -4.35 -12.06 -0.22
CA GLN A 21 -3.59 -12.72 -1.29
C GLN A 21 -2.07 -12.69 -1.03
N TYR A 22 -1.56 -11.56 -0.56
CA TYR A 22 -0.16 -11.42 -0.18
C TYR A 22 0.24 -12.37 0.96
N LEU A 23 -0.63 -12.54 1.95
CA LEU A 23 -0.37 -13.41 3.11
C LEU A 23 -0.48 -14.90 2.74
N GLU A 24 -1.37 -15.27 1.81
CA GLU A 24 -1.54 -16.65 1.35
C GLU A 24 -0.33 -17.13 0.52
N ASN A 25 0.10 -16.35 -0.48
CA ASN A 25 1.28 -16.70 -1.27
C ASN A 25 2.00 -15.45 -1.79
N ARG A 26 2.88 -14.94 -0.92
CA ARG A 26 3.68 -13.75 -1.19
C ARG A 26 4.46 -13.80 -2.51
N GLN A 27 5.07 -14.94 -2.85
CA GLN A 27 5.94 -15.01 -4.03
C GLN A 27 5.14 -14.93 -5.32
N VAL A 28 4.04 -15.67 -5.40
CA VAL A 28 3.13 -15.64 -6.54
C VAL A 28 2.53 -14.24 -6.69
N PHE A 29 2.04 -13.66 -5.59
CA PHE A 29 1.49 -12.32 -5.59
C PHE A 29 2.47 -11.25 -6.11
N LEU A 30 3.73 -11.27 -5.65
CA LEU A 30 4.74 -10.31 -6.12
C LEU A 30 5.14 -10.54 -7.58
N LYS A 31 5.18 -11.80 -8.02
CA LYS A 31 5.45 -12.14 -9.43
C LYS A 31 4.35 -11.59 -10.33
N GLU A 32 3.08 -11.83 -10.00
CA GLU A 32 1.94 -11.33 -10.75
C GLU A 32 1.92 -9.80 -10.81
N LEU A 33 2.21 -9.12 -9.70
CA LEU A 33 2.33 -7.66 -9.69
C LEU A 33 3.45 -7.17 -10.61
N THR A 34 4.59 -7.84 -10.62
CA THR A 34 5.74 -7.46 -11.46
C THR A 34 5.45 -7.71 -12.93
N GLU A 35 4.77 -8.80 -13.27
CA GLU A 35 4.35 -9.09 -14.65
C GLU A 35 3.30 -8.09 -15.15
N LYS A 36 2.33 -7.74 -14.29
CA LYS A 36 1.22 -6.87 -14.66
C LYS A 36 1.60 -5.39 -14.76
N TYR A 37 2.44 -4.90 -13.84
CA TYR A 37 2.77 -3.47 -13.73
C TYR A 37 4.23 -3.17 -14.08
N GLY A 38 5.00 -4.20 -14.45
CA GLY A 38 6.44 -4.11 -14.63
C GLY A 38 7.18 -3.93 -13.32
N THR A 39 8.50 -3.84 -13.42
CA THR A 39 9.33 -3.42 -12.29
C THR A 39 9.04 -1.95 -12.00
N LEU A 40 8.33 -1.67 -10.91
CA LEU A 40 8.18 -0.31 -10.39
C LEU A 40 9.58 0.27 -10.21
N LYS A 41 9.99 1.16 -11.12
CA LYS A 41 11.21 1.93 -10.95
C LYS A 41 11.05 2.64 -9.62
N LYS A 42 11.89 2.31 -8.63
CA LYS A 42 11.96 3.06 -7.38
C LYS A 42 12.04 4.52 -7.79
N ALA A 43 11.01 5.30 -7.48
CA ALA A 43 11.09 6.73 -7.69
C ALA A 43 12.38 7.17 -7.00
N LYS A 44 13.31 7.79 -7.74
CA LYS A 44 14.53 8.40 -7.18
C LYS A 44 14.17 9.65 -6.37
N GLY A 45 13.11 9.58 -5.57
CA GLY A 45 12.76 10.58 -4.57
C GLY A 45 13.28 10.07 -3.24
N GLN A 46 14.39 10.64 -2.77
CA GLN A 46 14.76 10.55 -1.38
C GLN A 46 13.64 11.18 -0.54
N HIS A 47 12.66 10.40 -0.10
CA HIS A 47 11.91 10.76 1.09
C HIS A 47 12.61 10.12 2.28
N THR A 48 13.70 10.76 2.70
CA THR A 48 14.16 10.66 4.08
C THR A 48 13.06 11.28 4.94
N HIS A 49 12.17 10.45 5.48
CA HIS A 49 11.42 10.86 6.66
C HIS A 49 12.45 11.01 7.78
N LYS A 50 12.98 12.23 7.98
CA LYS A 50 13.60 12.58 9.24
C LYS A 50 12.47 12.50 10.27
N VAL A 51 12.45 11.40 11.02
CA VAL A 51 11.66 11.30 12.24
C VAL A 51 12.22 12.38 13.17
N THR A 52 11.56 13.53 13.25
CA THR A 52 11.90 14.55 14.22
C THR A 52 11.67 13.96 15.61
N GLN A 53 12.70 14.03 16.45
CA GLN A 53 12.85 13.41 17.77
C GLN A 53 11.88 13.95 18.85
N ALA A 54 10.70 14.46 18.47
CA ALA A 54 9.74 15.09 19.38
C ALA A 54 8.71 14.12 20.00
N GLN A 55 8.85 12.81 19.80
CA GLN A 55 7.92 11.80 20.35
C GLN A 55 8.60 10.83 21.35
N ARG A 56 9.71 11.23 21.98
CA ARG A 56 10.42 10.43 22.99
C ARG A 56 10.47 11.08 24.38
N SER A 57 9.45 11.85 24.72
CA SER A 57 9.25 12.34 26.07
C SER A 57 7.78 12.13 26.42
N ASP A 58 7.50 10.95 26.94
CA ASP A 58 6.50 10.67 27.98
C ASP A 58 6.77 9.22 28.42
N SER A 59 7.70 9.10 29.37
CA SER A 59 7.87 7.95 30.26
C SER A 59 7.38 8.36 31.64
#